data_AF-A0A353PC14-F1
#
_entry.id   AF-A0A353PC14-F1
#
_cell.length_a   1.000
_cell.length_b   1.000
_cell.length_c   1.000
_cell.angle_alpha   90.00
_cell.angle_beta   90.00
_cell.angle_gamma   90.00
#
_symmetry.space_group_name_H-M   'P 1'
#
loop_
_entity.id
_entity.type
_entity.pdbx_description
1 polymer ?
#
loop_
_entity_poly.entity_id
_entity_poly.type
_entity_poly.pdbx_seq_one_letter_code
_entity_poly.pdbx_strand_id
1 'polypeptide(L)'
;MEGTGEMPTRLPVSEQTAERIDEAVQRIMAQSFERASAFLQRNRSLLEAAAQELLRRETLDEAHLSEWARQLVRAEPGVATASSPLAGSMQAGGERS
;
A
#
# COMPACT_ATOMS: atom_id res chain seq x y z
N MET A 1 0.85 40.54 9.18
CA MET A 1 1.02 39.99 7.81
C MET A 1 2.51 39.90 7.57
N GLU A 2 3.17 38.78 7.35
CA GLU A 2 2.81 37.38 7.11
C GLU A 2 3.96 36.53 7.68
N GLY A 3 3.65 35.44 8.37
CA GLY A 3 4.65 34.45 8.76
C GLY A 3 5.11 33.73 7.50
N THR A 4 6.37 33.89 7.14
CA THR A 4 6.99 33.10 6.06
C THR A 4 6.94 31.64 6.48
N GLY A 5 6.03 30.90 5.85
CA GLY A 5 5.96 29.45 5.93
C GLY A 5 7.27 28.87 5.42
N GLU A 6 8.19 28.63 6.33
CA GLU A 6 9.36 27.79 6.13
C GLU A 6 8.83 26.37 5.88
N MET A 7 8.54 26.08 4.61
CA MET A 7 8.33 24.71 4.17
C MET A 7 9.66 23.99 4.39
N PRO A 8 9.72 22.92 5.21
CA PRO A 8 10.97 22.20 5.42
C PRO A 8 11.49 21.73 4.07
N THR A 9 12.62 22.31 3.65
CA THR A 9 13.32 21.91 2.45
C THR A 9 13.70 20.45 2.60
N ARG A 10 13.26 19.64 1.64
CA ARG A 10 13.57 18.22 1.50
C ARG A 10 15.06 18.00 1.85
N LEU A 11 15.33 17.17 2.85
CA LEU A 11 16.72 16.87 3.26
C LEU A 11 17.54 16.46 2.02
N PRO A 12 18.80 16.92 1.87
CA PRO A 12 19.64 16.52 0.75
C PRO A 12 19.96 15.03 0.88
N VAL A 13 19.18 14.19 0.21
CA VAL A 13 19.39 12.75 0.14
C VAL A 13 20.51 12.48 -0.87
N SER A 14 21.48 11.62 -0.54
CA SER A 14 22.48 11.21 -1.54
C SER A 14 21.80 10.51 -2.72
N GLU A 15 22.33 10.67 -3.94
CA GLU A 15 21.77 10.04 -5.15
C GLU A 15 21.56 8.53 -4.98
N GLN A 16 22.53 7.85 -4.36
CA GLN A 16 22.43 6.43 -4.03
C GLN A 16 21.26 6.10 -3.09
N THR A 17 20.94 6.99 -2.14
CA THR A 17 19.82 6.76 -1.22
C THR A 17 18.49 7.07 -1.91
N ALA A 18 18.44 8.08 -2.78
CA ALA A 18 17.26 8.38 -3.59
C ALA A 18 16.92 7.21 -4.53
N GLU A 19 17.90 6.65 -5.23
CA GLU A 19 17.73 5.48 -6.10
C GLU A 19 17.18 4.27 -5.33
N ARG A 20 17.74 3.98 -4.15
CA ARG A 20 17.25 2.90 -3.28
C ARG A 20 15.82 3.11 -2.78
N ILE A 21 15.43 4.36 -2.54
CA ILE A 21 14.05 4.70 -2.15
C ILE A 21 13.12 4.46 -3.34
N ASP A 22 13.49 4.93 -4.53
CA ASP A 22 12.67 4.77 -5.73
C ASP A 22 12.46 3.29 -6.07
N GLU A 23 13.51 2.47 -5.99
CA GLU A 23 13.40 1.01 -6.14
C GLU A 23 12.48 0.37 -5.10
N ALA A 24 12.55 0.82 -3.84
CA ALA A 24 11.69 0.30 -2.78
C ALA A 24 10.22 0.68 -3.02
N VAL A 25 9.95 1.91 -3.44
CA VAL A 25 8.61 2.37 -3.78
C VAL A 25 8.07 1.59 -4.97
N GLN A 26 8.84 1.42 -6.04
CA GLN A 26 8.44 0.64 -7.21
C GLN A 26 8.08 -0.81 -6.83
N ARG A 27 8.89 -1.45 -5.97
CA ARG A 27 8.58 -2.80 -5.46
C ARG A 27 7.27 -2.84 -4.68
N ILE A 28 7.04 -1.89 -3.78
CA ILE A 28 5.82 -1.85 -2.97
C ILE A 28 4.60 -1.68 -3.88
N MET A 29 4.69 -0.79 -4.87
CA MET A 29 3.61 -0.58 -5.84
C MET A 29 3.33 -1.84 -6.66
N ALA A 30 4.37 -2.47 -7.22
CA ALA A 30 4.23 -3.70 -7.99
C ALA A 30 3.59 -4.83 -7.15
N GLN A 31 4.06 -5.04 -5.93
CA GLN A 31 3.50 -6.04 -5.02
C GLN A 31 2.04 -5.74 -4.66
N SER A 32 1.71 -4.47 -4.44
CA SER A 32 0.34 -4.06 -4.13
C SER A 32 -0.60 -4.28 -5.32
N PHE A 33 -0.13 -3.97 -6.53
CA PHE A 33 -0.87 -4.20 -7.78
C PHE A 33 -1.12 -5.69 -8.05
N GLU A 34 -0.08 -6.52 -7.92
CA GLU A 34 -0.20 -7.97 -8.07
C GLU A 34 -1.18 -8.57 -7.07
N ARG A 35 -1.11 -8.13 -5.80
CA ARG A 35 -2.03 -8.59 -4.76
C ARG A 35 -3.48 -8.18 -5.05
N ALA A 36 -3.71 -6.93 -5.45
CA ALA A 36 -5.05 -6.46 -5.81
C ALA A 36 -5.60 -7.22 -7.02
N SER A 37 -4.77 -7.41 -8.05
CA SER A 37 -5.13 -8.16 -9.26
C SER A 37 -5.46 -9.61 -8.95
N ALA A 38 -4.64 -10.29 -8.15
CA ALA A 38 -4.89 -11.66 -7.72
C ALA A 38 -6.18 -11.77 -6.88
N PHE A 39 -6.43 -10.80 -5.99
CA PHE A 39 -7.67 -10.75 -5.22
C PHE A 39 -8.91 -10.62 -6.12
N LEU A 40 -8.88 -9.72 -7.10
CA LEU A 40 -9.98 -9.55 -8.05
C LEU A 40 -10.18 -10.79 -8.93
N GLN A 41 -9.09 -11.42 -9.39
CA GLN A 41 -9.14 -12.64 -10.20
C GLN A 41 -9.76 -13.81 -9.43
N ARG A 42 -9.36 -14.02 -8.17
CA ARG A 42 -9.91 -15.08 -7.31
C ARG A 42 -11.41 -14.92 -7.06
N ASN A 43 -11.90 -13.69 -7.07
CA ASN A 43 -13.31 -13.36 -6.83
C ASN A 43 -14.06 -13.02 -8.13
N ARG A 44 -13.50 -13.34 -9.31
CA ARG A 44 -14.06 -12.92 -10.60
C ARG A 44 -15.49 -13.40 -10.82
N SER A 45 -15.79 -14.65 -10.53
CA SER A 45 -17.13 -15.23 -10.67
C SER A 45 -18.16 -14.52 -9.80
N LEU A 46 -17.79 -14.19 -8.56
CA LEU A 46 -18.64 -13.45 -7.64
C LEU A 46 -18.85 -12.00 -8.12
N LEU A 47 -17.80 -11.34 -8.63
CA LEU A 47 -17.92 -10.00 -9.21
C LEU A 47 -18.80 -9.99 -10.47
N GLU A 48 -18.70 -11.01 -11.32
CA GLU A 48 -19.55 -11.16 -12.51
C GLU A 48 -21.02 -11.34 -12.15
N ALA A 49 -21.32 -12.21 -11.18
CA ALA A 49 -22.67 -12.41 -10.73
C ALA A 49 -23.23 -11.13 -10.05
N ALA A 50 -22.40 -10.36 -9.34
CA ALA A 50 -22.82 -9.11 -8.71
C ALA A 50 -23.15 -8.05 -9.78
N ALA A 51 -22.31 -7.95 -10.81
CA ALA A 51 -22.51 -7.06 -11.93
C ALA A 51 -23.80 -7.42 -12.70
N GLN A 52 -24.06 -8.71 -12.92
CA GLN A 52 -25.29 -9.15 -13.58
C GLN A 52 -26.54 -8.79 -12.77
N GLU A 53 -26.49 -8.96 -11.45
CA GLU A 53 -27.60 -8.59 -10.57
C GLU A 53 -27.80 -7.07 -10.51
N LEU A 54 -26.71 -6.28 -10.51
CA LEU A 54 -26.77 -4.83 -10.59
C LEU A 54 -27.44 -4.37 -11.90
N LEU A 55 -27.09 -5.01 -13.04
CA LEU A 55 -27.73 -4.73 -14.33
C LEU A 55 -29.22 -5.08 -14.33
N ARG A 56 -29.62 -6.14 -13.61
CA ARG A 56 -31.02 -6.58 -13.53
C ARG A 56 -31.86 -5.67 -12.63
N ARG A 57 -31.29 -5.18 -11.53
CA ARG A 57 -32.00 -4.41 -10.50
C ARG A 57 -31.82 -2.90 -10.61
N GLU A 58 -30.91 -2.45 -11.47
CA GLU A 58 -30.44 -1.06 -11.61
C GLU A 58 -29.76 -0.48 -10.36
N THR A 59 -29.98 -1.07 -9.18
CA THR A 59 -29.38 -0.70 -7.90
C THR A 59 -29.17 -1.93 -7.02
N LEU A 60 -28.09 -1.92 -6.25
CA LEU A 60 -27.85 -2.85 -5.15
C LEU A 60 -27.86 -2.05 -3.86
N ASP A 61 -28.66 -2.46 -2.89
CA ASP A 61 -28.62 -1.88 -1.55
C ASP A 61 -27.46 -2.46 -0.71
N GLU A 62 -27.23 -1.86 0.44
CA GLU A 62 -26.16 -2.24 1.37
C GLU A 62 -26.28 -3.68 1.88
N ALA A 63 -27.50 -4.20 2.04
CA ALA A 63 -27.72 -5.56 2.53
C ALA A 63 -27.28 -6.59 1.48
N HIS A 64 -27.60 -6.33 0.20
CA HIS A 64 -27.12 -7.16 -0.90
C HIS A 64 -25.59 -7.07 -1.02
N LEU A 65 -25.01 -5.87 -1.01
CA LEU A 65 -23.54 -5.75 -1.08
C LEU A 65 -22.82 -6.47 0.07
N SER A 66 -23.38 -6.40 1.29
CA SER A 66 -22.81 -7.07 2.47
C SER A 66 -22.84 -8.59 2.37
N GLU A 67 -23.91 -9.17 1.81
CA GLU A 67 -24.01 -10.60 1.57
C GLU A 67 -22.90 -11.08 0.62
N TRP A 68 -22.69 -10.35 -0.47
CA TRP A 68 -21.67 -10.69 -1.46
C TRP A 68 -20.26 -10.46 -0.89
N ALA A 69 -20.06 -9.40 -0.12
CA ALA A 69 -18.80 -9.14 0.55
C ALA A 69 -18.39 -10.26 1.51
N ARG A 70 -19.35 -10.94 2.17
CA ARG A 70 -19.07 -12.10 3.04
C ARG A 70 -18.54 -13.31 2.27
N GLN A 71 -18.86 -13.42 1.00
CA GLN A 71 -18.48 -14.55 0.14
C GLN A 71 -17.10 -14.34 -0.51
N LEU A 72 -16.49 -13.17 -0.34
CA LEU A 72 -15.15 -12.88 -0.86
C LEU A 72 -14.10 -13.79 -0.23
N VAL A 73 -13.29 -14.42 -1.07
CA VAL A 73 -12.07 -15.11 -0.67
C VAL A 73 -11.06 -14.04 -0.28
N ARG A 74 -10.81 -13.89 1.03
CA ARG A 74 -9.86 -12.89 1.53
C ARG A 74 -8.47 -13.11 0.93
N ALA A 75 -7.81 -12.00 0.61
CA ALA A 75 -6.38 -12.01 0.38
C ALA A 75 -5.66 -12.18 1.72
N GLU A 76 -4.54 -12.90 1.71
CA GLU A 76 -3.63 -12.95 2.85
C GLU A 76 -3.25 -11.52 3.27
N PRO A 77 -3.26 -11.20 4.59
CA PRO A 77 -2.82 -9.90 5.07
C PRO A 77 -1.35 -9.73 4.67
N GLY A 78 -1.09 -8.76 3.80
CA GLY A 78 0.25 -8.50 3.28
C GLY A 78 1.17 -8.12 4.42
N VAL A 79 2.25 -8.86 4.58
CA VAL A 79 3.32 -8.55 5.53
C VAL A 79 3.75 -7.11 5.32
N ALA A 80 3.52 -6.26 6.32
CA ALA A 80 4.07 -4.92 6.35
C ALA A 80 5.59 -5.04 6.53
N THR A 81 6.33 -5.21 5.43
CA THR A 81 7.79 -5.19 5.44
C THR A 81 8.26 -3.74 5.54
N ALA A 82 8.00 -3.11 6.68
CA ALA A 82 8.83 -2.00 7.14
C ALA A 82 10.03 -2.60 7.89
N SER A 83 10.91 -3.30 7.17
CA SER A 83 12.27 -3.52 7.66
C SER A 83 12.98 -2.18 7.59
N SER A 84 12.87 -1.38 8.65
CA SER A 84 13.63 -0.15 8.80
C SER A 84 15.11 -0.52 9.01
N PRO A 85 16.03 -0.18 8.09
CA PRO A 85 17.45 -0.45 8.27
C PRO A 85 18.18 0.67 9.04
N LEU A 86 17.47 1.63 9.65
CA LEU A 86 18.09 2.82 10.25
C LEU A 86 18.47 2.66 11.75
N ALA A 87 18.58 1.45 12.28
CA ALA A 87 19.00 1.20 13.66
C ALA A 87 20.48 0.78 13.82
N GLY A 88 21.27 0.85 12.74
CA GLY A 88 22.59 0.19 12.67
C GLY A 88 23.86 1.06 12.75
N SER A 89 23.80 2.39 12.85
CA SER A 89 25.03 3.21 12.69
C SER A 89 25.22 4.36 13.70
N MET A 90 24.90 4.14 14.98
CA MET A 90 25.31 5.03 16.08
C MET A 90 26.05 4.25 17.19
N GLN A 91 27.11 3.54 16.84
CA GLN A 91 28.09 3.02 17.81
C GLN A 91 29.49 3.06 17.18
N ALA A 92 30.18 4.20 17.30
CA ALA A 92 31.64 4.28 17.33
C ALA A 92 32.05 5.74 17.60
N GLY A 93 32.34 6.07 18.84
CA GLY A 93 32.87 7.37 19.21
C GLY A 93 32.94 7.63 20.72
N GLY A 94 33.06 6.58 21.52
CA GLY A 94 33.36 6.68 22.95
C GLY A 94 34.82 6.36 23.20
N GLU A 95 35.49 7.29 23.89
CA GLU A 95 36.60 7.10 24.82
C GLU A 95 37.88 6.37 24.35
N ARG A 96 38.90 7.15 23.93
CA ARG A 96 40.31 6.89 24.25
C ARG A 96 41.10 8.21 24.37
N SER A 97 41.35 8.60 25.62
CA SER A 97 42.54 9.29 26.20
C SER A 97 42.17 10.36 27.21
#